data_AF-A0A9Q9RSK6-F1
#
_entry.id   AF-A0A9Q9RSK6-F1
#
_cell.length_a   1.000
_cell.length_b   1.000
_cell.length_c   1.000
_cell.angle_alpha   90.00
_cell.angle_beta   90.00
_cell.angle_gamma   90.00
#
_symmetry.space_group_name_H-M   'P 1'
#
loop_
_entity.id
_entity.type
_entity.pdbx_description
1 polymer ?
#
loop_
_entity_poly.entity_id
_entity_poly.type
_entity_poly.pdbx_seq_one_letter_code
_entity_poly.pdbx_strand_id
1 'polypeptide(L)'
;MASITIRPATIDDSDSIANIHYEALQFYHDFYAAFFQLHPRDLIPLATRNALQNPGQQHFLVAEEAGETVGFVRYKEVFKDKKPNSNAKPPASVWTVKKHMEELWDWFNKRSEEIDASKEKAVDGKDHF
;
A
#
# COMPACT_ATOMS: atom_id res chain seq x y z
N MET A 1 10.93 -25.34 16.39
CA MET A 1 10.17 -24.31 15.68
C MET A 1 10.78 -22.99 16.06
N ALA A 2 11.19 -22.16 15.09
CA ALA A 2 11.62 -20.82 15.45
C ALA A 2 10.37 -20.03 15.88
N SER A 3 10.53 -19.17 16.89
CA SER A 3 9.43 -18.38 17.41
C SER A 3 9.33 -17.11 16.59
N ILE A 4 8.13 -16.81 16.08
CA ILE A 4 7.84 -15.53 15.43
C ILE A 4 7.40 -14.53 16.50
N THR A 5 7.98 -13.33 16.48
CA THR A 5 7.54 -12.20 17.30
C THR A 5 6.90 -11.15 16.41
N ILE A 6 5.85 -10.50 16.90
CA ILE A 6 5.16 -9.41 16.19
C ILE A 6 5.39 -8.13 16.97
N ARG A 7 5.85 -7.07 16.29
CA ARG A 7 6.10 -5.77 16.89
C ARG A 7 5.77 -4.61 15.94
N PRO A 8 5.57 -3.39 16.47
CA PRO A 8 5.53 -2.19 15.64
C PRO A 8 6.80 -2.06 14.79
N ALA A 9 6.62 -1.66 13.54
CA ALA A 9 7.74 -1.36 12.65
C ALA A 9 8.42 -0.06 13.07
N THR A 10 9.74 0.00 12.88
CA THR A 10 10.55 1.21 13.01
C THR A 10 11.07 1.64 11.64
N ILE A 11 11.79 2.76 11.59
CA ILE A 11 12.43 3.23 10.35
C ILE A 11 13.50 2.22 9.86
N ASP A 12 14.13 1.48 10.78
CA ASP A 12 15.18 0.51 10.44
C ASP A 12 14.61 -0.71 9.69
N ASP A 13 13.31 -1.01 9.86
CA ASP A 13 12.63 -2.08 9.13
C ASP A 13 12.30 -1.69 7.66
N SER A 14 12.54 -0.43 7.27
CA SER A 14 12.07 0.12 5.98
C SER A 14 12.54 -0.67 4.76
N ASP A 15 13.82 -1.06 4.72
CA ASP A 15 14.39 -1.78 3.58
C ASP A 15 13.84 -3.21 3.50
N SER A 16 13.72 -3.91 4.64
CA SER A 16 13.15 -5.26 4.70
C SER A 16 11.68 -5.27 4.27
N ILE A 17 10.87 -4.34 4.78
CA ILE A 17 9.46 -4.18 4.38
C ILE A 17 9.35 -3.91 2.88
N ALA A 18 10.18 -3.01 2.35
CA ALA A 18 10.16 -2.64 0.95
C ALA A 18 10.52 -3.83 0.05
N ASN A 19 11.52 -4.63 0.43
CA ASN A 19 11.93 -5.83 -0.31
C ASN A 19 10.81 -6.88 -0.32
N ILE A 20 10.24 -7.20 0.85
CA ILE A 20 9.12 -8.16 0.96
C ILE A 20 7.93 -7.69 0.11
N HIS A 21 7.60 -6.40 0.17
CA HIS A 21 6.51 -5.83 -0.60
C HIS A 21 6.78 -5.86 -2.12
N TYR A 22 8.01 -5.57 -2.53
CA TYR A 22 8.43 -5.67 -3.92
C TYR A 22 8.30 -7.11 -4.44
N GLU A 23 8.84 -8.09 -3.72
CA GLU A 23 8.76 -9.51 -4.09
C GLU A 23 7.30 -10.01 -4.16
N ALA A 24 6.47 -9.63 -3.19
CA ALA A 24 5.05 -9.99 -3.18
C ALA A 24 4.29 -9.45 -4.41
N LEU A 25 4.76 -8.34 -5.01
CA LEU A 25 4.17 -7.73 -6.19
C LEU A 25 4.81 -8.14 -7.51
N GLN A 26 5.68 -9.16 -7.55
CA GLN A 26 6.44 -9.54 -8.75
C GLN A 26 5.60 -9.66 -10.02
N PHE A 27 4.41 -10.25 -9.93
CA PHE A 27 3.53 -10.46 -11.07
C PHE A 27 2.90 -9.17 -11.61
N TYR A 28 2.94 -8.10 -10.81
CA TYR A 28 2.37 -6.80 -11.14
C TYR A 28 3.44 -5.75 -11.45
N HIS A 29 4.73 -6.10 -11.43
CA HIS A 29 5.80 -5.13 -11.67
C HIS A 29 5.66 -4.44 -13.02
N ASP A 30 5.50 -5.22 -14.09
CA ASP A 30 5.35 -4.66 -15.45
C ASP A 30 4.08 -3.81 -15.58
N PHE A 31 2.98 -4.25 -14.94
CA PHE A 31 1.76 -3.47 -14.89
C PHE A 31 2.00 -2.10 -14.23
N TYR A 32 2.52 -2.08 -13.00
CA TYR A 32 2.76 -0.82 -12.28
C TYR A 32 3.86 0.04 -12.94
N ALA A 33 4.88 -0.57 -13.53
CA ALA A 33 5.92 0.12 -14.29
C ALA A 33 5.40 0.75 -15.59
N ALA A 34 4.31 0.21 -16.17
CA ALA A 34 3.65 0.82 -17.31
C ALA A 34 2.98 2.16 -16.91
N PHE A 35 2.32 2.20 -15.74
CA PHE A 35 1.57 3.37 -15.27
C PHE A 35 2.42 4.44 -14.59
N PHE A 36 3.32 4.06 -13.67
CA PHE A 36 4.03 5.04 -12.83
C PHE A 36 5.30 5.58 -13.47
N GLN A 37 5.66 6.82 -13.12
CA GLN A 37 6.91 7.44 -13.56
C GLN A 37 8.14 6.74 -12.98
N LEU A 38 8.05 6.25 -11.74
CA LEU A 38 9.09 5.47 -11.09
C LEU A 38 8.82 3.98 -11.24
N HIS A 39 9.87 3.19 -11.47
CA HIS A 39 9.77 1.74 -11.45
C HIS A 39 9.41 1.25 -10.03
N PRO A 40 8.61 0.18 -9.87
CA PRO A 40 8.24 -0.36 -8.55
C PRO A 40 9.43 -0.61 -7.62
N ARG A 41 10.59 -0.97 -8.20
CA ARG A 41 11.85 -1.20 -7.46
C ARG A 41 12.35 0.03 -6.71
N ASP A 42 12.13 1.23 -7.24
CA ASP A 42 12.55 2.49 -6.62
C ASP A 42 11.39 3.14 -5.86
N LEU A 43 10.18 2.98 -6.40
CA LEU A 43 8.96 3.53 -5.85
C LEU A 43 8.65 2.94 -4.46
N ILE A 44 8.69 1.61 -4.32
CA ILE A 44 8.26 0.92 -3.10
C ILE A 44 9.15 1.27 -1.89
N PRO A 45 10.50 1.27 -2.00
CA PRO A 45 11.36 1.72 -0.90
C PRO A 45 11.10 3.17 -0.48
N LEU A 46 10.96 4.09 -1.44
CA LEU A 46 10.67 5.50 -1.14
C LEU A 46 9.32 5.67 -0.45
N ALA A 47 8.28 5.00 -0.97
CA ALA A 47 6.94 5.03 -0.39
C ALA A 47 6.93 4.48 1.05
N THR A 48 7.62 3.37 1.28
CA THR A 48 7.70 2.69 2.58
C THR A 48 8.42 3.56 3.61
N ARG A 49 9.60 4.09 3.26
CA ARG A 49 10.35 4.99 4.15
C ARG A 49 9.55 6.25 4.50
N ASN A 50 8.90 6.88 3.51
CA ASN A 50 8.05 8.04 3.74
C ASN A 50 6.88 7.72 4.68
N ALA A 51 6.26 6.55 4.51
CA ALA A 51 5.14 6.11 5.36
C ALA A 51 5.58 5.78 6.79
N LEU A 52 6.79 5.26 7.01
CA LEU A 52 7.31 5.02 8.37
C LEU A 52 7.75 6.32 9.06
N GLN A 53 8.31 7.28 8.31
CA GLN A 53 8.73 8.58 8.85
C GLN A 53 7.55 9.52 9.16
N ASN A 54 6.53 9.49 8.32
CA ASN A 54 5.35 10.35 8.43
C ASN A 54 4.08 9.50 8.35
N PRO A 55 3.80 8.68 9.40
CA PRO A 55 2.76 7.66 9.34
C PRO A 55 1.35 8.20 9.12
N GLY A 56 1.04 9.42 9.58
CA GLY A 56 -0.32 9.95 9.52
C GLY A 56 -1.29 9.02 10.26
N GLN A 57 -2.13 8.30 9.52
CA GLN A 57 -3.06 7.27 10.03
C GLN A 57 -2.63 5.83 9.67
N GLN A 58 -1.44 5.65 9.10
CA GLN A 58 -0.93 4.36 8.66
C GLN A 58 -0.08 3.75 9.76
N HIS A 59 -0.33 2.46 10.01
CA HIS A 59 0.41 1.68 10.99
C HIS A 59 1.04 0.47 10.30
N PHE A 60 2.21 0.08 10.81
CA PHE A 60 2.98 -1.04 10.31
C PHE A 60 3.35 -1.96 11.48
N LEU A 61 3.09 -3.25 11.31
CA LEU A 61 3.60 -4.31 12.18
C LEU A 61 4.56 -5.17 11.35
N VAL A 62 5.65 -5.61 11.96
CA VAL A 62 6.56 -6.60 11.38
C VAL A 62 6.50 -7.90 12.15
N ALA A 63 6.61 -9.00 11.41
CA ALA A 63 6.86 -10.33 11.94
C ALA A 63 8.36 -10.60 11.85
N GLU A 64 8.98 -10.92 12.97
CA GLU A 64 10.41 -11.18 13.08
C GLU A 64 10.65 -12.64 13.46
N GLU A 65 11.54 -13.30 12.75
CA GLU A 65 11.99 -14.66 13.00
C GLU A 65 13.53 -14.65 13.00
N ALA A 66 14.14 -15.11 14.10
CA ALA A 66 15.60 -15.15 14.26
C ALA A 66 16.34 -13.80 14.01
N GLY A 67 15.68 -12.66 14.28
CA GLY A 67 16.23 -11.32 14.07
C GLY A 67 16.02 -10.76 12.67
N GLU A 68 15.38 -11.51 11.78
CA GLU A 68 15.06 -11.07 10.42
C GLU A 68 13.56 -10.76 10.29
N THR A 69 13.23 -9.68 9.60
CA THR A 69 11.83 -9.41 9.22
C THR A 69 11.42 -10.37 8.12
N VAL A 70 10.44 -11.23 8.39
CA VAL A 70 9.92 -12.24 7.45
C VAL A 70 8.55 -11.86 6.88
N GLY A 71 7.91 -10.83 7.43
CA GLY A 71 6.62 -10.35 6.95
C GLY A 71 6.23 -9.03 7.58
N PHE A 72 5.22 -8.38 7.02
CA PHE A 72 4.65 -7.17 7.60
C PHE A 72 3.16 -7.06 7.30
N VAL A 73 2.47 -6.26 8.10
CA VAL A 73 1.10 -5.82 7.85
C VAL A 73 1.08 -4.30 7.87
N ARG A 74 0.45 -3.71 6.85
CA ARG A 74 0.15 -2.29 6.78
C ARG A 74 -1.36 -2.09 6.88
N TYR A 75 -1.81 -1.26 7.82
CA TYR A 75 -3.23 -0.94 7.99
C TYR A 75 -3.45 0.54 8.28
N LYS A 76 -4.70 1.00 8.13
CA LYS A 76 -5.13 2.35 8.47
C LYS A 76 -6.26 2.28 9.47
N GLU A 77 -6.22 3.13 10.49
CA GLU A 77 -7.37 3.30 11.37
C GLU A 77 -8.47 4.08 10.64
N VAL A 78 -9.65 3.46 10.50
CA VAL A 78 -10.82 4.10 9.86
C VAL A 78 -11.59 4.89 10.92
N PHE A 79 -11.19 6.13 11.19
CA PHE A 79 -12.01 7.04 11.98
C PHE A 79 -13.03 7.74 11.08
N LYS A 80 -14.32 7.71 11.45
CA LYS A 80 -15.41 8.34 10.68
C LYS A 80 -15.37 9.86 10.59
N ASP A 81 -14.48 10.53 11.33
CA ASP A 81 -14.42 11.99 11.32
C ASP A 81 -12.98 12.49 11.43
N LYS A 82 -12.44 13.02 10.33
CA LYS A 82 -11.49 14.15 10.34
C LYS A 82 -11.40 14.75 8.95
N LYS A 83 -11.82 16.01 8.83
CA LYS A 83 -11.56 16.84 7.64
C LYS A 83 -10.04 16.90 7.42
N PRO A 84 -9.55 16.77 6.17
CA PRO A 84 -8.13 16.88 5.88
C PRO A 84 -7.63 18.27 6.27
N ASN A 85 -6.52 18.33 7.02
CA ASN A 85 -5.85 19.58 7.35
C ASN A 85 -5.15 20.10 6.10
N SER A 86 -5.68 21.16 5.46
CA SER A 86 -5.36 21.54 4.08
C SER A 86 -4.07 22.33 3.87
N ASN A 87 -3.15 22.36 4.85
CA ASN A 87 -1.96 23.23 4.80
C ASN A 87 -0.62 22.50 4.59
N ALA A 88 -0.61 21.19 4.43
CA ALA A 88 0.61 20.48 4.01
C ALA A 88 0.62 20.35 2.49
N LYS A 89 1.60 20.99 1.84
CA LYS A 89 1.91 20.69 0.44
C LYS A 89 2.24 19.19 0.38
N PRO A 90 1.48 18.36 -0.35
CA PRO A 90 1.81 16.95 -0.42
C PRO A 90 3.22 16.85 -1.01
N PRO A 91 4.13 16.05 -0.41
CA PRO A 91 5.35 15.71 -1.12
C PRO A 91 4.96 15.17 -2.50
N ALA A 92 5.81 15.40 -3.51
CA ALA A 92 5.58 14.86 -4.84
C ALA A 92 5.22 13.37 -4.71
N SER A 93 4.04 13.00 -5.20
CA SER A 93 3.52 11.66 -4.98
C SER A 93 4.48 10.69 -5.66
N VAL A 94 5.08 9.79 -4.88
CA VAL A 94 5.88 8.69 -5.45
C VAL A 94 5.07 7.82 -6.42
N TRP A 95 3.74 7.94 -6.37
CA TRP A 95 2.74 7.29 -7.23
C TRP A 95 2.33 8.15 -8.43
N THR A 96 3.19 9.08 -8.88
CA THR A 96 2.86 9.91 -10.05
C THR A 96 2.75 9.04 -11.29
N VAL A 97 1.61 9.14 -11.97
CA VAL A 97 1.30 8.40 -13.20
C VAL A 97 1.93 9.12 -14.40
N LYS A 98 2.32 8.37 -15.43
CA LYS A 98 2.76 8.94 -16.70
C LYS A 98 1.58 9.66 -17.35
N LYS A 99 1.79 10.88 -17.81
CA LYS A 99 0.73 11.75 -18.34
C LYS A 99 -0.19 11.08 -19.38
N HIS A 100 0.38 10.28 -20.29
CA HIS A 100 -0.39 9.58 -21.33
C HIS A 100 -1.18 8.36 -20.84
N MET A 101 -0.97 7.93 -19.59
CA MET A 101 -1.66 6.79 -18.96
C MET A 101 -2.71 7.24 -17.94
N GLU A 102 -2.85 8.54 -17.66
CA GLU A 102 -3.75 9.09 -16.63
C GLU A 102 -5.20 8.65 -16.86
N GLU A 103 -5.74 8.82 -18.08
CA GLU A 103 -7.12 8.43 -18.39
C GLU A 103 -7.36 6.92 -18.19
N LEU A 104 -6.40 6.07 -18.58
CA LEU A 104 -6.51 4.64 -18.41
C LEU A 104 -6.41 4.22 -16.94
N TRP A 105 -5.56 4.90 -16.18
CA TRP A 105 -5.41 4.69 -14.75
C TRP A 105 -6.70 5.05 -13.99
N ASP A 106 -7.32 6.18 -14.33
CA ASP A 106 -8.59 6.61 -13.74
C ASP A 106 -9.72 5.63 -14.06
N TRP A 107 -9.79 5.16 -15.31
CA TRP A 107 -10.74 4.10 -15.69
C TRP A 107 -10.51 2.82 -14.88
N PHE A 108 -9.26 2.38 -14.73
CA PHE A 108 -8.91 1.20 -13.94
C PHE A 108 -9.34 1.33 -12.48
N ASN A 109 -9.06 2.47 -11.83
CA ASN A 109 -9.44 2.72 -10.44
C ASN A 109 -10.95 2.66 -10.25
N LYS A 110 -11.71 3.37 -11.11
CA LYS A 110 -13.16 3.34 -11.07
C LYS A 110 -13.70 1.93 -11.25
N ARG A 111 -13.14 1.16 -12.19
CA ARG A 111 -13.56 -0.22 -12.43
C ARG A 111 -13.27 -1.12 -11.23
N SER A 112 -12.13 -0.93 -10.56
CA SER A 112 -11.80 -1.68 -9.34
C SER A 112 -12.80 -1.39 -8.22
N GLU A 113 -13.13 -0.12 -8.00
CA GLU A 113 -14.13 0.29 -7.00
C GLU A 113 -15.51 -0.32 -7.28
N GLU A 114 -15.95 -0.33 -8.55
CA GLU A 114 -17.20 -0.98 -8.96
C GLU A 114 -17.21 -2.49 -8.68
N ILE A 115 -16.08 -3.17 -8.95
CA ILE A 115 -15.92 -4.60 -8.70
C ILE A 115 -15.95 -4.88 -7.20
N ASP A 116 -15.26 -4.09 -6.39
CA ASP A 116 -15.22 -4.29 -4.94
C ASP A 116 -16.58 -3.99 -4.30
N ALA A 117 -17.26 -2.92 -4.72
CA ALA A 117 -18.64 -2.65 -4.30
C ALA A 117 -19.61 -3.78 -4.72
N SER A 118 -19.39 -4.42 -5.87
CA SER A 118 -20.18 -5.59 -6.28
C SER A 118 -19.93 -6.80 -5.40
N LYS A 119 -18.69 -7.04 -4.98
CA LYS A 119 -18.35 -8.14 -4.05
C LYS A 119 -18.95 -7.90 -2.68
N GLU A 120 -18.87 -6.67 -2.15
CA GLU A 120 -19.48 -6.30 -0.87
C GLU A 120 -20.99 -6.55 -0.88
N LYS A 121 -21.69 -6.15 -1.95
CA LYS A 121 -23.13 -6.42 -2.13
C LYS A 121 -23.45 -7.92 -2.17
N ALA A 122 -22.60 -8.73 -2.82
CA ALA A 122 -22.78 -10.17 -2.88
C ALA A 122 -22.54 -10.85 -1.52
N VAL A 123 -21.56 -10.36 -0.75
CA VAL A 123 -21.25 -10.85 0.60
C VAL A 123 -22.32 -10.44 1.63
N ASP A 124 -22.97 -9.30 1.44
CA ASP A 124 -24.09 -8.83 2.27
C ASP A 124 -25.39 -9.66 2.14
N GLY A 125 -25.38 -10.71 1.30
CA GLY A 125 -26.36 -11.81 1.38
C GLY A 125 -27.81 -11.42 1.10
N LYS A 126 -28.07 -10.28 0.45
CA LYS A 126 -29.40 -9.94 -0.04
C LYS A 126 -29.55 -10.40 -1.49
N ASP A 127 -30.23 -11.53 -1.61
CA ASP A 127 -30.83 -12.13 -2.81
C ASP A 127 -29.86 -12.84 -3.78
N HIS A 128 -29.46 -14.04 -3.37
CA HIS A 128 -29.39 -15.17 -4.29
C HIS A 128 -30.59 -16.09 -4.07
N PHE A 129 -31.76 -15.64 -4.56
CA PHE A 129 -32.90 -16.47 -4.98
C PHE A 129 -33.52 -15.88 -6.24
#